data_AF-A0A353PSV1-F1
#
_entry.id   AF-A0A353PSV1-F1
#
_cell.length_a   1.000
_cell.length_b   1.000
_cell.length_c   1.000
_cell.angle_alpha   90.00
_cell.angle_beta   90.00
_cell.angle_gamma   90.00
#
_symmetry.space_group_name_H-M   'P 1'
#
loop_
_entity.id
_entity.type
_entity.pdbx_description
1 polymer ?
#
loop_
_entity_poly.entity_id
_entity_poly.type
_entity_poly.pdbx_seq_one_letter_code
_entity_poly.pdbx_strand_id
1 'polypeptide(L)' 'LSSAKSPQQMQGTITKTYFANSIKTKPQDIYSVSIMPCTAKAYEARRDDSMYASGVSDVDKVLTTREFASLIRLAGID' A
#
# COMPACT_ATOMS: atom_id res chain seq x y z
N LEU A 1 -5.84 20.21 8.89
CA LEU A 1 -5.75 19.20 7.80
C LEU A 1 -7.05 18.41 7.77
N SER A 2 -7.50 17.98 6.59
CA SER A 2 -8.63 17.04 6.51
C SER A 2 -8.32 15.76 7.28
N SER A 3 -9.33 15.16 7.90
CA SER A 3 -9.23 13.84 8.55
C SER A 3 -9.21 12.69 7.54
N ALA A 4 -9.54 12.96 6.28
CA ALA A 4 -9.50 11.96 5.22
C ALA A 4 -8.06 11.48 5.00
N LYS A 5 -7.91 10.15 4.94
CA LYS A 5 -6.67 9.49 4.53
C LYS A 5 -6.35 9.84 3.08
N SER A 6 -5.08 9.72 2.69
CA SER A 6 -4.71 9.89 1.28
C SER A 6 -5.20 8.71 0.42
N PRO A 7 -5.26 8.85 -0.92
CA PRO A 7 -5.74 7.79 -1.81
C PRO A 7 -5.01 6.45 -1.63
N GLN A 8 -3.69 6.44 -1.42
CA GLN A 8 -2.94 5.19 -1.22
C GLN A 8 -3.42 4.46 0.05
N GLN A 9 -3.70 5.23 1.11
CA GLN A 9 -4.04 4.70 2.42
C GLN A 9 -5.49 4.25 2.48
N MET A 10 -6.39 4.99 1.81
CA MET A 10 -7.77 4.55 1.60
C MET A 10 -7.79 3.22 0.82
N GLN A 11 -7.03 3.13 -0.27
CA GLN A 11 -6.95 1.89 -1.06
C GLN A 11 -6.39 0.73 -0.25
N GLY A 12 -5.30 0.94 0.51
CA GLY A 12 -4.72 -0.07 1.38
C GLY A 12 -5.72 -0.59 2.43
N THR A 13 -6.42 0.33 3.09
CA THR A 13 -7.45 -0.01 4.08
C THR A 13 -8.56 -0.86 3.46
N ILE A 14 -9.12 -0.43 2.31
CA ILE A 14 -10.19 -1.17 1.61
C ILE A 14 -9.71 -2.54 1.16
N THR A 15 -8.47 -2.63 0.66
CA THR A 15 -7.87 -3.89 0.18
C THR A 15 -7.76 -4.91 1.32
N LYS A 16 -7.28 -4.49 2.49
CA LYS A 16 -7.07 -5.38 3.63
C LYS A 16 -8.29 -5.58 4.52
N THR A 17 -9.39 -4.88 4.29
CA THR A 17 -10.64 -5.07 5.04
C THR A 17 -11.73 -5.65 4.14
N TYR A 18 -12.34 -4.82 3.31
CA TYR A 18 -13.45 -5.19 2.44
C TYR A 18 -13.06 -6.27 1.42
N PHE A 19 -11.96 -6.08 0.70
CA PHE A 19 -11.52 -7.04 -0.31
C PHE A 19 -11.04 -8.34 0.32
N ALA A 20 -10.24 -8.28 1.39
CA ALA A 20 -9.82 -9.45 2.17
C ALA A 20 -11.01 -10.32 2.61
N ASN A 21 -12.06 -9.69 3.15
CA ASN A 21 -13.31 -10.38 3.51
C ASN A 21 -14.01 -11.01 2.30
N SER A 22 -14.04 -10.29 1.17
CA SER A 22 -14.68 -10.76 -0.07
C SER A 22 -14.01 -12.01 -0.64
N ILE A 23 -12.68 -12.11 -0.53
CA ILE A 23 -11.89 -13.27 -0.98
C ILE A 23 -11.63 -14.29 0.15
N LYS A 24 -12.26 -14.13 1.32
CA LYS A 24 -12.12 -15.00 2.51
C LYS A 24 -10.65 -15.23 2.93
N THR A 25 -9.83 -14.19 2.81
CA THR A 25 -8.40 -14.21 3.15
C THR A 25 -8.14 -13.32 4.36
N LYS A 26 -7.18 -13.65 5.21
CA LYS A 26 -6.85 -12.79 6.36
C LYS A 26 -6.09 -11.56 5.88
N PRO A 27 -6.25 -10.39 6.53
CA PRO A 27 -5.50 -9.18 6.19
C PRO A 27 -3.97 -9.37 6.22
N GLN A 28 -3.49 -10.26 7.10
CA GLN A 28 -2.08 -10.61 7.29
C GLN A 28 -1.48 -11.36 6.09
N ASP A 29 -2.32 -12.06 5.32
CA ASP A 29 -1.89 -12.85 4.17
C ASP A 29 -1.81 -12.00 2.88
N ILE A 30 -2.22 -10.73 2.95
CA ILE A 30 -2.17 -9.79 1.82
C ILE A 30 -0.98 -8.86 1.98
N TYR A 31 -0.07 -8.89 1.01
CA TYR A 31 1.03 -7.93 0.91
C TYR A 31 0.70 -6.83 -0.10
N SER A 32 0.40 -5.64 0.40
CA SER A 32 0.01 -4.45 -0.36
C SER A 32 1.24 -3.64 -0.75
N VAL A 33 1.53 -3.58 -2.04
CA VAL A 33 2.61 -2.77 -2.62
C VAL A 33 2.02 -1.60 -3.39
N SER A 34 2.41 -0.38 -3.02
CA SER A 34 1.96 0.84 -3.68
C SER A 34 3.07 1.45 -4.52
N ILE A 35 2.79 1.74 -5.80
CA ILE A 35 3.75 2.38 -6.72
C ILE A 35 3.43 3.87 -6.77
N MET A 36 4.38 4.71 -6.35
CA MET A 36 4.16 6.14 -6.15
C MET A 36 5.27 6.99 -6.79
N PRO A 37 4.96 8.16 -7.37
CA PRO A 37 5.98 9.08 -7.88
C PRO A 37 6.64 9.93 -6.77
N CYS A 38 6.34 9.68 -5.50
CA CYS A 38 6.74 10.49 -4.37
C CYS A 38 7.42 9.64 -3.29
N THR A 39 8.60 10.07 -2.83
CA THR A 39 9.37 9.37 -1.78
C THR A 39 8.73 9.51 -0.40
N ALA A 40 8.06 10.63 -0.11
CA ALA A 40 7.39 10.86 1.17
C ALA A 40 6.25 9.86 1.44
N LYS A 41 5.70 9.22 0.41
CA LYS A 41 4.64 8.22 0.55
C LYS A 41 5.09 6.98 1.33
N ALA A 42 6.37 6.64 1.29
CA ALA A 42 6.95 5.57 2.10
C ALA A 42 6.86 5.88 3.61
N TYR A 43 7.11 7.14 3.99
CA TYR A 43 6.92 7.59 5.37
C TYR A 43 5.42 7.65 5.73
N GLU A 44 4.60 8.20 4.84
CA GLU A 44 3.16 8.32 5.06
C GLU A 44 2.52 6.97 5.39
N ALA A 45 2.96 5.88 4.75
CA ALA A 45 2.44 4.53 5.01
C ALA A 45 2.67 4.00 6.42
N ARG A 46 3.54 4.64 7.21
CA ARG A 46 3.90 4.22 8.57
C ARG A 46 3.79 5.37 9.57
N ARG A 47 3.05 6.43 9.20
CA ARG A 47 3.07 7.70 9.92
C ARG A 47 2.51 7.60 11.33
N ASP A 48 1.38 6.92 11.50
CA ASP A 48 0.63 6.84 12.75
C ASP A 48 -0.27 5.59 12.77
N ASP A 49 -0.90 5.32 13.92
CA ASP A 49 -1.76 4.16 14.14
C ASP A 49 -2.94 4.08 13.18
N SER A 50 -3.39 5.22 12.62
CA SER A 50 -4.48 5.22 11.65
C SER A 50 -4.08 4.57 10.32
N MET A 51 -2.79 4.35 10.03
CA MET A 51 -2.29 3.59 8.87
C MET A 51 -2.31 2.07 9.07
N TYR A 52 -2.85 1.61 10.20
CA TYR A 52 -3.00 0.21 10.57
C TYR A 52 -4.47 -0.13 10.85
N ALA A 53 -5.41 0.54 10.15
CA ALA A 53 -6.84 0.40 10.41
C ALA A 53 -7.36 -1.02 10.13
N SER A 54 -6.68 -1.79 9.30
CA SER A 54 -6.95 -3.21 9.06
C SER A 54 -6.43 -4.16 10.17
N GLY A 55 -5.82 -3.63 11.24
CA GLY A 55 -5.15 -4.40 12.30
C GLY A 55 -3.74 -4.87 11.93
N VAL A 56 -3.34 -4.64 10.68
CA VAL A 56 -1.97 -4.76 10.15
C VAL A 56 -1.66 -3.51 9.33
N SER A 57 -0.44 -3.39 8.80
CA SER A 57 -0.10 -2.25 7.93
C SER A 57 -1.03 -2.21 6.72
N ASP A 58 -1.73 -1.09 6.49
CA ASP A 58 -2.67 -0.93 5.37
C ASP A 58 -1.90 -0.94 4.02
N VAL A 59 -0.66 -0.46 4.01
CA VAL A 59 0.28 -0.49 2.86
C VAL A 59 1.65 -0.94 3.35
N ASP A 60 2.07 -2.15 2.98
CA ASP A 60 3.30 -2.76 3.51
C ASP A 60 4.57 -2.16 2.93
N LYS A 61 4.54 -1.88 1.62
CA LYS A 61 5.67 -1.32 0.88
C LYS A 61 5.23 -0.26 -0.12
N VAL A 62 6.02 0.81 -0.19
CA VAL A 62 5.92 1.79 -1.27
C VAL A 62 7.16 1.65 -2.15
N LEU A 63 6.94 1.52 -3.45
CA LEU A 63 7.97 1.59 -4.48
C LEU A 63 7.83 2.91 -5.22
N THR A 64 8.95 3.55 -5.50
CA THR A 64 8.97 4.66 -6.43
C THR A 64 8.74 4.18 -7.86
N THR A 65 8.28 5.07 -8.73
CA THR A 65 8.17 4.78 -10.17
C THR A 65 9.49 4.28 -10.77
N ARG A 66 10.63 4.80 -10.31
CA ARG A 66 11.97 4.38 -10.77
C ARG A 66 12.35 2.97 -10.30
N GLU A 67 12.04 2.63 -9.05
CA GLU A 67 12.26 1.27 -8.54
C GLU A 67 11.40 0.27 -9.29
N PHE A 68 10.12 0.59 -9.51
CA PHE A 68 9.22 -0.27 -10.27
C PHE A 68 9.66 -0.44 -11.73
N ALA A 69 10.06 0.65 -12.40
CA ALA A 69 10.63 0.57 -13.75
C ALA A 69 11.90 -0.30 -13.81
N SER A 70 12.73 -0.24 -12.77
CA SER A 70 13.92 -1.10 -12.68
C SER A 70 13.54 -2.58 -12.54
N LEU A 71 12.49 -2.90 -11.76
CA LEU A 71 11.97 -4.27 -11.64
C LEU A 71 11.40 -4.80 -12.96
N ILE A 72 10.66 -3.97 -13.71
CA ILE A 72 10.13 -4.33 -15.03
C ILE A 72 11.27 -4.71 -15.98
N ARG A 73 12.33 -3.88 -16.04
CA ARG A 73 13.52 -4.17 -16.86
C ARG A 73 14.25 -5.44 -16.43
N LEU A 74 14.40 -5.66 -15.12
CA LEU A 74 15.01 -6.89 -14.59
C LEU A 74 14.19 -8.15 -14.91
N ALA A 75 12.88 -8.01 -15.07
CA ALA A 75 12.00 -9.10 -15.50
C ALA A 75 12.04 -9.35 -17.02
N GLY A 76 12.83 -8.59 -17.79
CA GLY A 76 12.93 -8.73 -19.24
C GLY A 76 11.74 -8.17 -20.01
N ILE A 77 10.99 -7.24 -19.40
CA ILE A 77 9.85 -6.55 -20.01
C ILE A 77 10.31 -5.16 -20.47
N ASP A 78 10.05 -4.80 -21.72
CA ASP A 78 10.38 -3.50 -22.33
C ASP A 78 9.11 -2.69 -22.64
#